data_AF-A0A7S1TP73-F1
#
_entry.id   AF-A0A7S1TP73-F1
#
_cell.length_a   1.000
_cell.length_b   1.000
_cell.length_c   1.000
_cell.angle_alpha   90.00
_cell.angle_beta   90.00
_cell.angle_gamma   90.00
#
_symmetry.space_group_name_H-M   'P 1'
#
loop_
_entity.id
_entity.type
_entity.pdbx_description
1 polymer ?
#
loop_
_entity_poly.entity_id
_entity_poly.type
_entity_poly.pdbx_seq_one_letter_code
_entity_poly.pdbx_strand_id
1 'polypeptide(L)'
;ALESFFALLVNPSPLLFSECAFAAVLGLVPYCTAFYVHFLTVTHSGKGDNFMNDEFKRRLIGHKTYDPNLPRRWFWDNFIELNARMYISNKNLTGKHNWQSRWYQWIVNWRGVLYYSNYNVIGADGIKRTQKVYLLGNPAVLWLSLACVCIFVCWLLLLLRYRDSIKAAREGSFSRRRFRVGVFLLIGWILNLLPYILVDRSS
;
A
#
# COMPACT_ATOMS: atom_id res chain seq x y z
N ALA A 1 -20.58 27.63 8.01
CA ALA A 1 -20.52 26.16 8.15
C ALA A 1 -19.59 25.63 7.08
N LEU A 2 -18.42 25.09 7.47
CA LEU A 2 -17.47 24.52 6.52
C LEU A 2 -17.95 23.09 6.25
N GLU A 3 -18.91 22.97 5.32
CA GLU A 3 -19.42 21.67 4.90
C GLU A 3 -18.29 20.90 4.22
N SER A 4 -17.79 19.87 4.89
CA SER A 4 -16.75 19.00 4.35
C SER A 4 -17.27 18.30 3.09
N PHE A 5 -16.52 18.39 1.99
CA PHE A 5 -16.82 17.76 0.69
C PHE A 5 -17.17 16.25 0.81
N PHE A 6 -16.70 15.59 1.86
CA PHE A 6 -16.97 14.19 2.17
C PHE A 6 -18.38 13.90 2.74
N ALA A 7 -19.08 14.92 3.27
CA ALA A 7 -20.45 14.77 3.79
C ALA A 7 -21.44 14.35 2.68
N LEU A 8 -21.19 14.78 1.44
CA LEU A 8 -22.00 14.41 0.28
C LEU A 8 -21.85 12.93 -0.12
N LEU A 9 -20.73 12.30 0.24
CA LEU A 9 -20.34 10.99 -0.29
C LEU A 9 -20.42 9.84 0.72
N VAL A 10 -20.21 10.07 2.03
CA VAL A 10 -19.99 8.95 2.97
C VAL A 10 -20.91 8.94 4.22
N ASN A 11 -21.33 10.08 4.79
CA ASN A 11 -22.24 10.07 5.96
C ASN A 11 -23.06 11.39 6.06
N PRO A 12 -24.35 11.35 6.48
CA PRO A 12 -25.19 12.55 6.54
C PRO A 12 -24.88 13.40 7.79
N SER A 13 -24.20 12.84 8.79
CA SER A 13 -23.65 13.56 9.94
C SER A 13 -22.14 13.75 9.73
N PRO A 14 -21.60 14.97 9.93
CA PRO A 14 -20.15 15.17 9.96
C PRO A 14 -19.57 14.30 11.08
N LEU A 15 -18.50 13.56 10.79
CA LEU A 15 -17.74 12.83 11.81
C LEU A 15 -17.26 13.82 12.87
N LEU A 16 -17.40 13.46 14.14
CA LEU A 16 -16.88 14.30 15.22
C LEU A 16 -15.35 14.31 15.16
N PHE A 17 -14.73 15.41 15.56
CA PHE A 17 -13.27 15.49 15.64
C PHE A 17 -12.67 14.37 16.51
N SER A 18 -13.36 13.97 17.58
CA SER A 18 -12.95 12.87 18.45
C SER A 18 -12.97 11.51 17.75
N GLU A 19 -13.92 11.25 16.85
CA GLU A 19 -13.99 10.01 16.08
C GLU A 19 -12.82 9.92 15.09
N CYS A 20 -12.52 11.03 14.42
CA CYS A 20 -11.35 11.15 13.56
C CYS A 20 -10.03 10.98 14.34
N ALA A 21 -9.93 11.60 15.51
CA ALA A 21 -8.76 11.46 16.39
C ALA A 21 -8.60 10.00 16.87
N PHE A 22 -9.69 9.35 17.27
CA PHE A 22 -9.67 7.96 17.68
C PHE A 22 -9.25 7.02 16.55
N ALA A 23 -9.79 7.22 15.34
CA ALA A 23 -9.39 6.46 14.16
C ALA A 23 -7.89 6.67 13.81
N ALA A 24 -7.39 7.90 13.93
CA ALA A 24 -5.98 8.20 13.73
C ALA A 24 -5.09 7.50 14.77
N VAL A 25 -5.48 7.53 16.05
CA VAL A 25 -4.77 6.83 17.13
C VAL A 25 -4.76 5.32 16.89
N LEU A 26 -5.89 4.72 16.49
CA LEU A 26 -5.98 3.30 16.16
C LEU A 26 -5.04 2.87 15.03
N GLY A 27 -4.79 3.74 14.05
CA GLY A 27 -3.84 3.45 12.96
C GLY A 27 -2.39 3.73 13.35
N LEU A 28 -2.12 4.87 13.98
CA LEU A 28 -0.76 5.34 14.25
C LEU A 28 -0.10 4.60 15.42
N VAL A 29 -0.86 4.25 16.47
CA VAL A 29 -0.27 3.62 17.67
C VAL A 29 0.33 2.25 17.35
N PRO A 30 -0.39 1.29 16.71
CA PRO A 30 0.21 0.00 16.38
C PRO A 30 1.42 0.14 15.45
N TYR A 31 1.35 1.07 14.49
CA TYR A 31 2.44 1.35 13.57
C TYR A 31 3.69 1.86 14.31
N CYS A 32 3.57 2.92 15.11
CA CYS A 32 4.68 3.47 15.91
C CYS A 32 5.20 2.46 16.94
N THR A 33 4.33 1.62 17.50
CA THR A 33 4.71 0.60 18.48
C THR A 33 5.64 -0.45 17.86
N ALA A 34 5.39 -0.87 16.61
CA ALA A 34 6.28 -1.80 15.91
C ALA A 34 7.70 -1.22 15.75
N PHE A 35 7.82 0.07 15.39
CA PHE A 35 9.11 0.75 15.33
C PHE A 35 9.75 0.93 16.70
N TYR A 36 8.96 1.22 17.74
CA TYR A 36 9.46 1.36 19.10
C TYR A 36 10.06 0.05 19.61
N VAL A 37 9.36 -1.07 19.41
CA VAL A 37 9.86 -2.41 19.72
C VAL A 37 11.09 -2.73 18.88
N HIS A 38 11.08 -2.42 17.58
CA HIS A 38 12.26 -2.61 16.74
C HIS A 38 13.51 -1.91 17.32
N PHE A 39 13.42 -0.63 17.67
CA PHE A 39 14.54 0.10 18.27
C PHE A 39 14.93 -0.36 19.68
N LEU A 40 14.04 -1.06 20.40
CA LEU A 40 14.39 -1.74 21.65
C LEU A 40 15.20 -3.02 21.40
N THR A 41 14.84 -3.77 20.36
CA THR A 41 15.48 -5.06 20.04
C THR A 41 16.81 -4.93 19.30
N VAL A 42 17.02 -3.84 18.55
CA VAL A 42 18.26 -3.61 17.80
C VAL A 42 19.33 -3.03 18.74
N THR A 43 20.04 -3.93 19.41
CA THR A 43 21.15 -3.59 20.32
C THR A 43 22.52 -3.95 19.75
N HIS A 44 22.58 -4.86 18.76
CA HIS A 44 23.82 -5.38 18.19
C HIS A 44 24.03 -4.92 16.75
N SER A 45 25.29 -4.80 16.37
CA SER A 45 25.72 -4.48 15.00
C SER A 45 25.41 -5.62 14.03
N GLY A 46 25.03 -5.29 12.79
CA GLY A 46 24.74 -6.26 11.75
C GLY A 46 24.95 -5.74 10.32
N LYS A 47 24.56 -6.55 9.32
CA LYS A 47 24.71 -6.18 7.89
C LYS A 47 23.93 -4.93 7.49
N GLY A 48 22.87 -4.60 8.24
CA GLY A 48 22.02 -3.43 8.01
C GLY A 48 22.62 -2.09 8.45
N ASP A 49 23.74 -2.10 9.20
CA ASP A 49 24.32 -0.90 9.81
C ASP A 49 24.73 0.15 8.78
N ASN A 50 25.14 -0.28 7.58
CA ASN A 50 25.55 0.60 6.50
C ASN A 50 24.46 1.59 6.08
N PHE A 51 23.18 1.26 6.33
CA PHE A 51 22.06 2.14 6.04
C PHE A 51 21.78 3.15 7.15
N MET A 52 22.42 3.07 8.32
CA MET A 52 22.18 3.91 9.50
C MET A 52 23.25 5.01 9.69
N ASN A 53 22.99 6.04 10.53
CA ASN A 53 23.97 7.11 10.77
C ASN A 53 25.10 6.61 11.63
N ASP A 54 26.22 7.31 11.57
CA ASP A 54 27.36 7.01 12.44
C ASP A 54 26.98 7.19 13.91
N GLU A 55 26.16 8.19 14.26
CA GLU A 55 25.65 8.36 15.63
C GLU A 55 24.81 7.16 16.11
N PHE A 56 24.00 6.57 15.22
CA PHE A 56 23.24 5.37 15.54
C PHE A 56 24.14 4.14 15.67
N LYS A 57 25.10 3.97 14.74
CA LYS A 57 26.08 2.87 14.77
C LYS A 57 26.94 2.86 16.03
N ARG A 58 27.29 4.02 16.59
CA ARG A 58 28.03 4.14 17.86
C ARG A 58 27.29 3.53 19.06
N ARG A 59 25.97 3.33 18.97
CA ARG A 59 25.17 2.69 20.03
C ARG A 59 25.04 1.18 19.86
N LEU A 60 25.45 0.63 18.71
CA LEU A 60 25.34 -0.79 18.43
C LEU A 60 26.52 -1.56 19.02
N ILE A 61 26.21 -2.49 19.92
CA ILE A 61 27.19 -3.37 20.54
C ILE A 61 27.90 -4.18 19.43
N GLY A 62 29.22 -4.15 19.41
CA GLY A 62 30.05 -4.83 18.42
C GLY A 62 30.41 -4.01 17.18
N HIS A 63 29.92 -2.77 17.05
CA HIS A 63 30.37 -1.86 15.98
C HIS A 63 31.73 -1.23 16.33
N LYS A 64 32.54 -0.91 15.31
CA LYS A 64 33.92 -0.35 15.49
C LYS A 64 33.97 0.94 16.31
N THR A 65 32.89 1.72 16.26
CA THR A 65 32.76 3.03 16.94
C THR A 65 31.88 2.96 18.18
N TYR A 66 31.63 1.77 18.71
CA TYR A 66 30.75 1.58 19.86
C TYR A 66 31.22 2.36 21.09
N ASP A 67 30.31 3.11 21.69
CA ASP A 67 30.57 3.93 22.88
C ASP A 67 29.48 3.63 23.93
N PRO A 68 29.83 2.94 25.03
CA PRO A 68 28.87 2.48 26.04
C PRO A 68 28.29 3.62 26.88
N ASN A 69 28.90 4.81 26.87
CA ASN A 69 28.45 5.95 27.67
C ASN A 69 27.44 6.84 26.94
N LEU A 70 27.11 6.53 25.68
CA LEU A 70 26.12 7.29 24.91
C LEU A 70 24.71 7.03 25.44
N PRO A 71 23.95 8.08 25.83
CA PRO A 71 22.58 7.92 26.24
C PRO A 71 21.72 7.47 25.05
N ARG A 72 20.63 6.77 25.38
CA ARG A 72 19.63 6.37 24.40
C ARG A 72 18.98 7.61 23.79
N ARG A 73 18.92 7.64 22.46
CA ARG A 73 18.24 8.71 21.73
C ARG A 73 16.73 8.58 21.81
N TRP A 74 16.05 9.71 21.70
CA TRP A 74 14.60 9.74 21.71
C TRP A 74 14.03 8.97 20.50
N PHE A 75 12.82 8.43 20.67
CA PHE A 75 12.16 7.61 19.65
C PHE A 75 11.97 8.35 18.33
N TRP A 76 11.48 9.60 18.39
CA TRP A 76 11.14 10.38 17.20
C TRP A 76 12.36 10.67 16.33
N ASP A 77 13.53 10.91 16.94
CA ASP A 77 14.74 11.15 16.17
C ASP A 77 15.14 9.91 15.36
N ASN A 78 15.13 8.73 15.99
CA ASN A 78 15.42 7.48 15.30
C ASN A 78 14.34 7.15 14.26
N PHE A 79 13.07 7.42 14.57
CA PHE A 79 11.95 7.16 13.68
C PHE A 79 12.00 8.03 12.42
N ILE A 80 12.17 9.35 12.56
CA ILE A 80 12.26 10.29 11.45
C ILE A 80 13.49 9.97 10.60
N GLU A 81 14.63 9.73 11.24
CA GLU A 81 15.86 9.42 10.53
C GLU A 81 15.76 8.12 9.73
N LEU A 82 15.23 7.06 10.34
CA LEU A 82 15.02 5.77 9.66
C LEU A 82 14.09 5.93 8.45
N ASN A 83 12.96 6.63 8.61
CA ASN A 83 12.04 6.86 7.51
C ASN A 83 12.66 7.70 6.38
N ALA A 84 13.45 8.73 6.72
CA ALA A 84 14.19 9.51 5.74
C ALA A 84 15.18 8.63 4.95
N ARG A 85 15.90 7.73 5.62
CA ARG A 85 16.82 6.78 4.97
C ARG A 85 16.08 5.76 4.11
N MET A 86 14.95 5.23 4.57
CA MET A 86 14.08 4.36 3.79
C MET A 86 13.60 5.05 2.51
N TYR A 87 13.20 6.33 2.61
CA TYR A 87 12.79 7.13 1.47
C TYR A 87 13.94 7.33 0.46
N ILE A 88 15.12 7.73 0.93
CA ILE A 88 16.30 7.92 0.06
C ILE A 88 16.70 6.59 -0.60
N SER A 89 16.76 5.51 0.18
CA SER A 89 17.06 4.17 -0.35
C SER A 89 16.05 3.75 -1.42
N ASN A 90 14.75 3.94 -1.16
CA ASN A 90 13.70 3.61 -2.13
C ASN A 90 13.77 4.46 -3.39
N LYS A 91 14.12 5.76 -3.28
CA LYS A 91 14.30 6.65 -4.42
C LYS A 91 15.46 6.21 -5.32
N ASN A 92 16.50 5.63 -4.73
CA ASN A 92 17.70 5.20 -5.44
C ASN A 92 17.58 3.81 -6.09
N LEU A 93 16.47 3.10 -5.90
CA LEU A 93 16.18 1.82 -6.57
C LEU A 93 15.68 2.06 -8.01
N THR A 94 16.60 2.36 -8.92
CA THR A 94 16.30 2.60 -10.36
C THR A 94 16.70 1.43 -11.28
N GLY A 95 17.11 0.30 -10.70
CA GLY A 95 17.52 -0.89 -11.46
C GLY A 95 16.37 -1.47 -12.29
N LYS A 96 16.53 -1.49 -13.61
CA LYS A 96 15.55 -2.10 -14.52
C LYS A 96 15.75 -3.63 -14.54
N HIS A 97 14.65 -4.37 -14.41
CA HIS A 97 14.66 -5.83 -14.55
C HIS A 97 13.70 -6.28 -15.66
N ASN A 98 14.07 -7.30 -16.43
CA ASN A 98 13.27 -7.88 -17.52
C ASN A 98 11.87 -8.41 -17.11
N TRP A 99 11.59 -8.56 -15.81
CA TRP A 99 10.31 -9.07 -15.29
C TRP A 99 9.47 -8.00 -14.58
N GLN A 100 9.87 -6.73 -14.69
CA GLN A 100 9.07 -5.59 -14.22
C GLN A 100 7.82 -5.42 -15.10
N SER A 101 6.72 -4.97 -14.50
CA SER A 101 5.39 -4.86 -15.09
C SER A 101 4.80 -3.47 -14.88
N ARG A 102 4.24 -2.89 -15.94
CA ARG A 102 3.66 -1.55 -15.86
C ARG A 102 2.31 -1.58 -15.11
N TRP A 103 1.98 -0.50 -14.41
CA TRP A 103 0.75 -0.41 -13.60
C TRP A 103 -0.53 -0.78 -14.37
N TYR A 104 -0.65 -0.39 -15.64
CA TYR A 104 -1.83 -0.68 -16.45
C TYR A 104 -1.96 -2.17 -16.79
N GLN A 105 -0.86 -2.93 -16.77
CA GLN A 105 -0.88 -4.37 -17.02
C GLN A 105 -1.57 -5.12 -15.87
N TRP A 106 -1.58 -4.56 -14.66
CA TRP A 106 -2.18 -5.19 -13.48
C TRP A 106 -3.71 -5.16 -13.55
N ILE A 107 -4.28 -4.07 -14.05
CA ILE A 107 -5.73 -3.90 -14.19
C ILE A 107 -6.33 -5.01 -15.07
N VAL A 108 -5.62 -5.39 -16.13
CA VAL A 108 -6.08 -6.38 -17.12
C VAL A 108 -5.46 -7.76 -16.89
N ASN A 109 -4.49 -7.88 -15.98
CA ASN A 109 -3.66 -9.08 -15.77
C ASN A 109 -2.90 -9.52 -17.04
N TRP A 110 -2.36 -8.56 -17.78
CA TRP A 110 -1.74 -8.81 -19.09
C TRP A 110 -0.44 -9.62 -18.99
N ARG A 111 0.29 -9.49 -17.88
CA ARG A 111 1.59 -10.14 -17.67
C ARG A 111 1.74 -10.57 -16.21
N GLY A 112 2.05 -11.84 -16.00
CA GLY A 112 2.42 -12.37 -14.69
C GLY A 112 3.88 -12.10 -14.33
N VAL A 113 4.18 -12.14 -13.03
CA VAL A 113 5.54 -11.99 -12.51
C VAL A 113 6.14 -13.38 -12.28
N LEU A 114 7.34 -13.62 -12.79
CA LEU A 114 8.07 -14.88 -12.58
C LEU A 114 8.83 -14.80 -11.26
N TYR A 115 8.52 -15.68 -10.30
CA TYR A 115 9.20 -15.75 -9.01
C TYR A 115 10.36 -16.74 -9.01
N TYR A 116 10.17 -17.89 -9.63
CA TYR A 116 11.15 -18.96 -9.62
C TYR A 116 11.18 -19.67 -10.97
N SER A 117 12.38 -19.95 -11.45
CA SER A 117 12.59 -20.78 -12.63
C SER A 117 13.80 -21.69 -12.44
N ASN A 118 13.58 -22.99 -12.58
CA ASN A 118 14.62 -23.99 -12.60
C ASN A 118 14.53 -24.78 -13.90
N TYR A 119 15.61 -24.73 -14.67
CA TYR A 119 15.70 -25.34 -16.00
C TYR A 119 16.35 -26.72 -15.98
N ASN A 120 16.89 -27.14 -14.83
CA ASN A 120 17.73 -28.32 -14.67
C ASN A 120 17.10 -29.36 -13.73
N VAL A 121 15.79 -29.60 -13.86
CA VAL A 121 15.12 -30.63 -13.06
C VAL A 121 15.16 -31.94 -13.84
N ILE A 122 15.93 -32.92 -13.37
CA ILE A 122 15.99 -34.26 -13.98
C ILE A 122 14.90 -35.10 -13.32
N GLY A 123 13.91 -35.52 -14.10
CA GLY A 123 12.92 -36.49 -13.62
C GLY A 123 13.56 -37.86 -13.39
N ALA A 124 12.91 -38.73 -12.61
CA ALA A 124 13.36 -40.11 -12.41
C ALA A 124 13.61 -40.87 -13.73
N ASP A 125 12.93 -40.44 -14.79
CA ASP A 125 13.01 -40.98 -16.16
C ASP A 125 14.21 -40.45 -16.97
N GLY A 126 15.10 -39.65 -16.37
CA GLY A 126 16.24 -39.01 -17.05
C GLY A 126 15.89 -37.81 -17.94
N ILE A 127 14.61 -37.47 -18.07
CA ILE A 127 14.12 -36.37 -18.91
C ILE A 127 14.31 -35.03 -18.18
N LYS A 128 14.94 -34.06 -18.85
CA LYS A 128 15.05 -32.67 -18.36
C LYS A 128 13.69 -31.98 -18.41
N ARG A 129 13.24 -31.46 -17.27
CA ARG A 129 12.02 -30.68 -17.12
C ARG A 129 12.38 -29.28 -16.63
N THR A 130 11.59 -28.30 -17.07
CA THR A 130 11.67 -26.93 -16.56
C THR A 130 10.51 -26.69 -15.60
N GLN A 131 10.81 -26.24 -14.40
CA GLN A 131 9.82 -25.84 -13.40
C GLN A 131 9.82 -24.31 -13.28
N LYS A 132 8.65 -23.69 -13.40
CA LYS A 132 8.48 -22.24 -13.24
C LYS A 132 7.31 -21.96 -12.32
N VAL A 133 7.48 -21.01 -11.40
CA VAL A 133 6.43 -20.52 -10.51
C VAL A 133 6.12 -19.07 -10.91
N TYR A 134 4.90 -18.87 -11.38
CA TYR A 134 4.39 -17.57 -11.81
C TYR A 134 3.34 -17.07 -10.82
N LEU A 135 3.37 -15.76 -10.55
CA LEU A 135 2.26 -15.06 -9.94
C LEU A 135 1.39 -14.48 -11.05
N LEU A 136 0.21 -15.05 -11.19
CA LEU A 136 -0.83 -14.58 -12.08
C LEU A 136 -2.13 -14.51 -11.28
N GLY A 137 -2.85 -13.41 -11.36
CA GLY A 137 -4.18 -13.32 -10.78
C GLY A 137 -5.17 -14.21 -11.53
N ASN A 138 -6.26 -14.61 -10.86
CA ASN A 138 -7.35 -15.32 -11.54
C ASN A 138 -8.03 -14.37 -12.54
N PRO A 139 -7.96 -14.64 -13.87
CA PRO A 139 -8.53 -13.73 -14.86
C PRO A 139 -10.04 -13.53 -14.71
N ALA A 140 -10.79 -14.57 -14.30
CA ALA A 140 -12.24 -14.48 -14.15
C ALA A 140 -12.62 -13.51 -13.03
N VAL A 141 -11.92 -13.57 -11.89
CA VAL A 141 -12.17 -12.66 -10.75
C VAL A 141 -11.80 -11.22 -11.12
N LEU A 142 -10.65 -11.04 -11.77
CA LEU A 142 -10.18 -9.70 -12.14
C LEU A 142 -11.10 -9.05 -13.18
N TRP A 143 -11.48 -9.78 -14.22
CA TRP A 143 -12.33 -9.22 -15.28
C TRP A 143 -13.75 -8.96 -14.77
N LEU A 144 -14.29 -9.84 -13.91
CA LEU A 144 -15.55 -9.59 -13.24
C LEU A 144 -15.49 -8.33 -12.36
N SER A 145 -14.42 -8.17 -11.58
CA SER A 145 -14.24 -6.99 -10.74
C SER A 145 -14.13 -5.70 -11.57
N LEU A 146 -13.41 -5.74 -12.70
CA LEU A 146 -13.27 -4.61 -13.61
C LEU A 146 -14.62 -4.26 -14.26
N ALA A 147 -15.39 -5.26 -14.69
CA ALA A 147 -16.74 -5.06 -15.20
C ALA A 147 -17.66 -4.41 -14.17
N CYS A 148 -17.61 -4.86 -12.90
CA CYS A 148 -18.38 -4.24 -11.82
C CYS A 148 -18.00 -2.77 -11.60
N VAL A 149 -16.70 -2.44 -11.63
CA VAL A 149 -16.23 -1.04 -11.52
C VAL A 149 -16.75 -0.20 -12.69
N CYS A 150 -16.63 -0.68 -13.92
CA CYS A 150 -17.12 0.03 -15.11
C CYS A 150 -18.63 0.27 -15.05
N ILE A 151 -19.42 -0.75 -14.69
CA ILE A 151 -20.88 -0.64 -14.54
C ILE A 151 -21.22 0.39 -13.44
N PHE A 152 -20.51 0.36 -12.31
CA PHE A 152 -20.73 1.30 -11.22
C PHE A 152 -20.40 2.75 -11.62
N VAL A 153 -19.30 2.97 -12.35
CA VAL A 153 -18.93 4.30 -12.87
C VAL A 153 -19.97 4.80 -13.88
N CYS A 154 -20.41 3.96 -14.82
CA CYS A 154 -21.48 4.32 -15.76
C CYS A 154 -22.78 4.66 -15.02
N TRP A 155 -23.17 3.87 -14.03
CA TRP A 155 -24.34 4.14 -13.19
C TRP A 155 -24.19 5.47 -12.43
N LEU A 156 -23.01 5.76 -11.87
CA LEU A 156 -22.72 7.02 -11.20
C LEU A 156 -22.85 8.23 -12.14
N LEU A 157 -22.33 8.13 -13.37
CA LEU A 157 -22.44 9.19 -14.38
C LEU A 157 -23.91 9.44 -14.79
N LEU A 158 -24.71 8.38 -14.95
CA LEU A 158 -26.14 8.50 -15.23
C LEU A 158 -26.90 9.15 -14.07
N LEU A 159 -26.55 8.83 -12.81
CA LEU A 159 -27.11 9.49 -11.63
C LEU A 159 -26.78 10.98 -11.59
N LEU A 160 -25.56 11.38 -11.97
CA LEU A 160 -25.17 12.78 -12.05
C LEU A 160 -25.92 13.51 -13.17
N ARG A 161 -26.11 12.86 -14.32
CA ARG A 161 -26.81 13.43 -15.48
C ARG A 161 -28.31 13.59 -15.26
N TYR A 162 -28.96 12.61 -14.63
CA TYR A 162 -30.41 12.60 -14.39
C TYR A 162 -30.76 12.85 -12.92
N ARG A 163 -29.93 13.66 -12.24
CA ARG A 163 -30.01 13.91 -10.80
C ARG A 163 -31.42 14.31 -10.34
N ASP A 164 -32.10 15.16 -11.09
CA ASP A 164 -33.40 15.70 -10.69
C ASP A 164 -34.55 14.71 -10.95
N SER A 165 -34.48 13.91 -12.02
CA SER A 165 -35.45 12.84 -12.29
C SER A 165 -35.30 11.64 -11.36
N ILE A 166 -34.08 11.33 -10.89
CA ILE A 166 -33.78 10.15 -10.08
C ILE A 166 -33.88 10.45 -8.57
N LYS A 167 -33.87 11.71 -8.14
CA LYS A 167 -34.07 12.09 -6.74
C LYS A 167 -35.33 11.48 -6.14
N ALA A 168 -36.45 11.48 -6.88
CA ALA A 168 -37.71 10.87 -6.46
C ALA A 168 -37.66 9.33 -6.37
N ALA A 169 -36.89 8.66 -7.24
CA ALA A 169 -36.73 7.21 -7.23
C ALA A 169 -35.72 6.70 -6.17
N ARG A 170 -34.91 7.60 -5.59
CA ARG A 170 -33.80 7.26 -4.68
C ARG A 170 -34.19 7.21 -3.20
N GLU A 171 -35.45 7.46 -2.86
CA GLU A 171 -35.89 7.60 -1.46
C GLU A 171 -35.76 6.30 -0.63
N GLY A 172 -35.59 5.13 -1.25
CA GLY A 172 -35.28 3.89 -0.55
C GLY A 172 -33.94 3.91 0.20
N SER A 173 -33.98 3.66 1.52
CA SER A 173 -32.79 3.54 2.40
C SER A 173 -31.72 2.58 1.83
N PHE A 174 -32.17 1.50 1.18
CA PHE A 174 -31.31 0.48 0.57
C PHE A 174 -30.46 1.00 -0.61
N SER A 175 -31.00 1.91 -1.42
CA SER A 175 -30.29 2.53 -2.55
C SER A 175 -29.18 3.47 -2.08
N ARG A 176 -29.43 4.20 -0.98
CA ARG A 176 -28.43 5.08 -0.33
C ARG A 176 -27.23 4.32 0.22
N ARG A 177 -27.44 3.19 0.90
CA ARG A 177 -26.33 2.40 1.47
C ARG A 177 -25.42 1.84 0.37
N ARG A 178 -26.00 1.23 -0.67
CA ARG A 178 -25.24 0.68 -1.80
C ARG A 178 -24.40 1.74 -2.51
N PHE A 179 -24.98 2.92 -2.72
CA PHE A 179 -24.26 4.05 -3.30
C PHE A 179 -23.03 4.44 -2.46
N ARG A 180 -23.19 4.61 -1.15
CA ARG A 180 -22.08 4.99 -0.25
C ARG A 180 -20.97 3.94 -0.25
N VAL A 181 -21.33 2.66 -0.14
CA VAL A 181 -20.35 1.57 -0.17
C VAL A 181 -19.64 1.51 -1.52
N GLY A 182 -20.36 1.63 -2.63
CA GLY A 182 -19.75 1.63 -3.97
C GLY A 182 -18.80 2.79 -4.19
N VAL A 183 -19.18 4.00 -3.76
CA VAL A 183 -18.30 5.19 -3.81
C VAL A 183 -17.06 4.98 -2.93
N PHE A 184 -17.22 4.47 -1.71
CA PHE A 184 -16.10 4.19 -0.82
C PHE A 184 -15.12 3.18 -1.44
N LEU A 185 -15.63 2.07 -2.01
CA LEU A 185 -14.81 1.07 -2.68
C LEU A 185 -14.11 1.62 -3.91
N LEU A 186 -14.79 2.46 -4.71
CA LEU A 186 -14.21 3.09 -5.89
C LEU A 186 -13.07 4.05 -5.51
N ILE A 187 -13.28 4.89 -4.50
CA ILE A 187 -12.24 5.79 -3.98
C ILE A 187 -11.06 4.97 -3.44
N GLY A 188 -11.32 3.92 -2.66
CA GLY A 188 -10.29 3.02 -2.16
C GLY A 188 -9.49 2.36 -3.28
N TRP A 189 -10.17 1.90 -4.34
CA TRP A 189 -9.53 1.31 -5.52
C TRP A 189 -8.64 2.32 -6.26
N ILE A 190 -9.13 3.55 -6.49
CA ILE A 190 -8.35 4.61 -7.13
C ILE A 190 -7.15 5.02 -6.27
N LEU A 191 -7.35 5.28 -4.97
CA LEU A 191 -6.29 5.69 -4.06
C LEU A 191 -5.21 4.61 -3.89
N ASN A 192 -5.57 3.34 -4.03
CA ASN A 192 -4.60 2.25 -4.03
C ASN A 192 -3.78 2.22 -5.32
N LEU A 193 -4.39 2.51 -6.47
CA LEU A 193 -3.71 2.51 -7.77
C LEU A 193 -2.90 3.79 -8.03
N LEU A 194 -3.35 4.93 -7.52
CA LEU A 194 -2.80 6.26 -7.81
C LEU A 194 -1.28 6.39 -7.54
N PRO A 195 -0.71 5.88 -6.43
CA PRO A 195 0.73 5.94 -6.21
C PRO A 195 1.55 5.25 -7.31
N TYR A 196 1.03 4.19 -7.92
CA TYR A 196 1.71 3.47 -9.00
C TYR A 196 1.64 4.19 -10.34
N ILE A 197 0.65 5.06 -10.53
CA ILE A 197 0.54 5.92 -11.71
C ILE A 197 1.51 7.10 -11.60
N LEU A 198 1.67 7.66 -10.40
CA LEU A 198 2.45 8.87 -10.16
C LEU A 198 3.95 8.63 -9.95
N VAL A 199 4.36 7.42 -9.58
CA VAL A 199 5.75 7.10 -9.27
C VAL A 199 6.39 6.30 -10.40
N ASP A 200 7.23 6.95 -11.21
CA ASP A 200 8.04 6.36 -12.29
C ASP A 200 9.22 5.52 -11.77
N ARG A 201 9.00 4.64 -10.79
CA ARG A 201 10.00 3.66 -10.34
C ARG A 201 9.89 2.37 -11.14
N SER A 202 10.95 1.57 -11.16
CA SER A 202 10.97 0.21 -11.76
C SER A 202 9.86 -0.64 -11.15
N SER A 203 8.71 -0.67 -11.82
CA SER A 203 7.54 -1.48 -11.49
C SER A 203 7.37 -2.55 -12.54
#